data_AF-A0A3A5SP15-F1
#
_entry.id   AF-A0A3A5SP15-F1
#
_cell.length_a   1.000
_cell.length_b   1.000
_cell.length_c   1.000
_cell.angle_alpha   90.00
_cell.angle_beta   90.00
_cell.angle_gamma   90.00
#
_symmetry.space_group_name_H-M   'P 1'
#
loop_
_entity.id
_entity.type
_entity.pdbx_description
1 polymer ?
#
loop_
_entity_poly.entity_id
_entity_poly.type
_entity_poly.pdbx_seq_one_letter_code
_entity_poly.pdbx_strand_id
1 'polypeptide(L)'
;MKKEPSKTQENGISDTGIPMPDDILPRLVKEKDAGKEYMAATREKLMRLLKEYLGQKYGRKVRFILPTGDPAGDLLDGKGFYPCSVTIYDKYGFAACSSAVSVELTAEGKILIPTDEAGKIHDAEEYLSNDDLLSLCGTVEEYERLLPEIRKELAENGNWKEFARRMLEEEFPQAKVEVREEFIRDCWENLQTESYNLQHFERYCQEK
;
A
#
# COMPACT_ATOMS: atom_id res chain seq x y z
N MET A 1 18.35 7.08 75.35
CA MET A 1 17.58 6.68 74.15
C MET A 1 18.19 7.38 72.95
N LYS A 2 18.66 6.61 71.95
CA LYS A 2 19.21 7.13 70.69
C LYS A 2 18.06 7.63 69.81
N LYS A 3 18.15 8.85 69.26
CA LYS A 3 17.27 9.33 68.19
C LYS A 3 17.82 8.82 66.85
N GLU A 4 17.02 8.07 66.11
CA GLU A 4 17.30 7.78 64.69
C GLU A 4 16.99 9.01 63.83
N PRO A 5 17.77 9.29 62.77
CA PRO A 5 17.43 10.31 61.80
C PRO A 5 16.42 9.74 60.80
N SER A 6 15.26 10.41 60.69
CA SER A 6 14.26 10.10 59.66
C SER A 6 14.81 10.53 58.30
N LYS A 7 14.78 9.62 57.32
CA LYS A 7 15.14 9.88 55.92
C LYS A 7 14.10 10.81 55.28
N THR A 8 14.55 11.96 54.79
CA THR A 8 13.74 12.83 53.93
C THR A 8 13.69 12.19 52.53
N GLN A 9 12.51 11.76 52.08
CA GLN A 9 12.23 11.48 50.67
C GLN A 9 12.03 12.82 49.95
N GLU A 10 12.91 13.14 49.00
CA GLU A 10 12.70 14.22 48.05
C GLU A 10 11.67 13.76 47.02
N ASN A 11 10.41 14.17 47.21
CA ASN A 11 9.38 14.06 46.18
C ASN A 11 9.58 15.21 45.18
N GLY A 12 9.82 14.85 43.92
CA GLY A 12 9.97 15.79 42.81
C GLY A 12 8.70 16.62 42.62
N ILE A 13 8.84 17.93 42.78
CA ILE A 13 7.76 18.92 42.62
C ILE A 13 7.70 19.32 41.14
N SER A 14 6.50 19.29 40.54
CA SER A 14 6.23 19.80 39.19
C SER A 14 6.20 21.33 39.18
N ASP A 15 6.50 21.96 38.03
CA ASP A 15 6.52 23.43 37.85
C ASP A 15 5.19 24.15 38.16
N THR A 16 4.10 23.42 38.44
CA THR A 16 2.79 23.98 38.82
C THR A 16 2.43 23.78 40.29
N GLY A 17 3.28 23.12 41.08
CA GLY A 17 3.00 22.80 42.48
C GLY A 17 1.89 21.76 42.69
N ILE A 18 1.38 21.15 41.61
CA ILE A 18 0.39 20.07 41.67
C ILE A 18 1.17 18.75 41.63
N PRO A 19 1.05 17.88 42.66
CA PRO A 19 1.66 16.55 42.62
C PRO A 19 1.15 15.81 41.39
N MET A 20 2.04 15.41 40.48
CA MET A 20 1.69 14.46 39.43
C MET A 20 1.29 13.17 40.18
N PRO A 21 0.10 12.59 39.97
CA PRO A 21 -0.29 11.39 40.73
C PRO A 21 0.77 10.31 40.52
N ASP A 22 1.37 9.84 41.61
CA ASP A 22 2.56 8.96 41.63
C ASP A 22 2.41 7.65 40.81
N ASP A 23 1.23 7.37 40.28
CA ASP A 23 0.86 6.16 39.53
C ASP A 23 0.53 6.39 38.04
N ILE A 24 0.30 7.62 37.55
CA ILE A 24 -0.13 7.83 36.15
C ILE A 24 1.00 7.62 35.15
N LEU A 25 2.18 8.20 35.42
CA LEU A 25 3.30 8.12 34.49
C LEU A 25 3.80 6.67 34.29
N PRO A 26 3.98 5.85 35.34
CA PRO A 26 4.33 4.43 35.17
C PRO A 26 3.29 3.65 34.36
N ARG A 27 1.99 3.90 34.57
CA ARG A 27 0.91 3.26 33.81
C ARG A 27 0.91 3.67 32.35
N LEU A 28 1.11 4.95 32.06
CA LEU A 28 1.23 5.46 30.68
C LEU A 28 2.42 4.83 29.96
N VAL A 29 3.57 4.72 30.62
CA VAL A 29 4.75 4.06 30.05
C VAL A 29 4.47 2.59 29.75
N LYS A 30 3.82 1.87 30.68
CA LYS A 30 3.43 0.46 30.50
C LYS A 30 2.50 0.27 29.29
N GLU A 31 1.45 1.07 29.17
CA GLU A 31 0.53 0.99 28.03
C GLU A 31 1.21 1.36 26.70
N LYS A 32 2.08 2.38 26.71
CA LYS A 32 2.89 2.77 25.56
C LYS A 32 3.84 1.66 25.11
N ASP A 33 4.49 0.95 26.04
CA ASP A 33 5.39 -0.17 25.70
C ASP A 33 4.61 -1.40 25.23
N ALA A 34 3.49 -1.75 25.87
CA ALA A 34 2.59 -2.80 25.40
C ALA A 34 2.03 -2.51 24.00
N GLY A 35 1.65 -1.27 23.73
CA GLY A 35 1.22 -0.81 22.41
C GLY A 35 2.31 -0.96 21.35
N LYS A 36 3.57 -0.63 21.67
CA LYS A 36 4.70 -0.81 20.76
C LYS A 36 4.92 -2.27 20.39
N GLU A 37 4.88 -3.18 21.35
CA GLU A 37 5.03 -4.62 21.11
C GLU A 37 3.91 -5.16 20.21
N TYR A 38 2.66 -4.78 20.51
CA TYR A 38 1.50 -5.17 19.71
C TYR A 38 1.57 -4.63 18.27
N MET A 39 1.98 -3.37 18.11
CA MET A 39 2.16 -2.75 16.80
C MET A 39 3.30 -3.37 16.00
N ALA A 40 4.41 -3.73 16.64
CA ALA A 40 5.52 -4.40 15.98
C ALA A 40 5.10 -5.78 15.44
N ALA A 41 4.41 -6.59 16.25
CA ALA A 41 3.90 -7.90 15.82
C ALA A 41 2.87 -7.78 14.69
N THR A 42 1.97 -6.79 14.77
CA THR A 42 0.97 -6.51 13.73
C THR A 42 1.64 -6.08 12.43
N ARG A 43 2.63 -5.19 12.50
CA ARG A 43 3.42 -4.73 11.35
C ARG A 43 4.10 -5.88 10.64
N GLU A 44 4.80 -6.76 11.36
CA GLU A 44 5.47 -7.92 10.77
C GLU A 44 4.49 -8.80 10.01
N LYS A 45 3.33 -9.09 10.62
CA LYS A 45 2.28 -9.91 9.99
C LYS A 45 1.72 -9.26 8.73
N LEU A 46 1.42 -7.95 8.77
CA LEU A 46 0.88 -7.21 7.62
C LEU A 46 1.89 -7.14 6.49
N MET A 47 3.16 -6.83 6.77
CA MET A 47 4.23 -6.80 5.77
C MET A 47 4.40 -8.15 5.09
N ARG A 48 4.40 -9.25 5.86
CA ARG A 48 4.47 -10.61 5.30
C ARG A 48 3.29 -10.90 4.37
N LEU A 49 2.06 -10.63 4.82
CA LEU A 49 0.85 -10.86 4.02
C LEU A 49 0.82 -9.99 2.76
N LEU A 50 1.27 -8.74 2.85
CA LEU A 50 1.36 -7.84 1.70
C LEU A 50 2.38 -8.35 0.68
N LYS A 51 3.54 -8.88 1.11
CA LYS A 51 4.50 -9.56 0.23
C LYS A 51 3.90 -10.81 -0.43
N GLU A 52 3.20 -11.64 0.32
CA GLU A 52 2.52 -12.84 -0.20
C GLU A 52 1.46 -12.47 -1.25
N TYR A 53 0.66 -11.44 -0.97
CA TYR A 53 -0.34 -10.89 -1.88
C TYR A 53 0.29 -10.37 -3.18
N LEU A 54 1.31 -9.51 -3.07
CA LEU A 54 2.02 -8.98 -4.24
C LEU A 54 2.69 -10.11 -5.04
N GLY A 55 3.21 -11.14 -4.37
CA GLY A 55 3.79 -12.32 -5.03
C GLY A 55 2.81 -13.09 -5.93
N GLN A 56 1.50 -12.92 -5.75
CA GLN A 56 0.47 -13.55 -6.57
C GLN A 56 0.03 -12.68 -7.77
N LYS A 57 0.42 -11.40 -7.80
CA LYS A 57 0.05 -10.45 -8.86
C LYS A 57 1.05 -10.49 -10.01
N TYR A 58 0.57 -10.26 -11.24
CA TYR A 58 1.45 -10.10 -12.40
C TYR A 58 2.43 -8.94 -12.16
N GLY A 59 3.70 -9.11 -12.54
CA GLY A 59 4.76 -8.14 -12.27
C GLY A 59 5.05 -7.88 -10.78
N ARG A 60 4.43 -8.65 -9.87
CA ARG A 60 4.47 -8.47 -8.41
C ARG A 60 4.07 -7.07 -7.96
N LYS A 61 3.10 -6.49 -8.67
CA LYS A 61 2.69 -5.09 -8.57
C LYS A 61 1.18 -4.95 -8.55
N VAL A 62 0.71 -3.95 -7.79
CA VAL A 62 -0.65 -3.41 -7.92
C VAL A 62 -0.54 -1.91 -8.08
N ARG A 63 -1.24 -1.38 -9.08
CA ARG A 63 -1.29 0.05 -9.37
C ARG A 63 -2.70 0.57 -9.07
N PHE A 64 -2.77 1.65 -8.31
CA PHE A 64 -4.03 2.27 -7.91
C PHE A 64 -4.34 3.51 -8.76
N ILE A 65 -3.32 4.30 -9.10
CA ILE A 65 -3.47 5.48 -9.96
C ILE A 65 -3.13 5.07 -11.40
N LEU A 66 -4.13 5.07 -12.27
CA LEU A 66 -4.00 4.68 -13.68
C LEU A 66 -3.74 5.92 -14.56
N PRO A 67 -3.13 5.75 -15.74
CA PRO A 67 -2.88 6.86 -16.66
C PRO A 67 -4.17 7.60 -17.04
N THR A 68 -4.07 8.91 -17.28
CA THR A 68 -5.22 9.73 -17.66
C THR A 68 -5.97 9.15 -18.87
N GLY A 69 -7.31 9.10 -18.75
CA GLY A 69 -8.21 8.55 -19.76
C GLY A 69 -8.22 7.02 -19.81
N ASP A 70 -7.65 6.34 -18.81
CA ASP A 70 -7.84 4.90 -18.65
C ASP A 70 -9.28 4.63 -18.20
N PRO A 71 -10.06 3.82 -18.94
CA PRO A 71 -11.46 3.58 -18.61
C PRO A 71 -11.68 2.96 -17.22
N ALA A 72 -10.74 2.16 -16.70
CA ALA A 72 -10.84 1.63 -15.35
C ALA A 72 -10.56 2.71 -14.31
N GLY A 73 -9.65 3.65 -14.60
CA GLY A 73 -9.38 4.82 -13.76
C GLY A 73 -10.61 5.69 -13.58
N ASP A 74 -11.28 6.05 -14.69
CA ASP A 74 -12.50 6.85 -14.66
C ASP A 74 -13.62 6.17 -13.84
N LEU A 75 -13.71 4.85 -13.90
CA LEU A 75 -14.69 4.08 -13.13
C LEU A 75 -14.33 4.01 -11.64
N LEU A 76 -13.06 3.87 -11.29
CA LEU A 76 -12.59 3.91 -9.90
C LEU A 76 -12.91 5.28 -9.27
N ASP A 77 -12.64 6.37 -10.00
CA ASP A 77 -12.98 7.73 -9.58
C ASP A 77 -14.50 7.89 -9.39
N GLY A 78 -15.29 7.36 -10.34
CA GLY A 78 -16.75 7.34 -10.26
C GLY A 78 -17.31 6.56 -9.07
N LYS A 79 -16.55 5.57 -8.57
CA LYS A 79 -16.86 4.79 -7.37
C LYS A 79 -16.32 5.43 -6.08
N GLY A 80 -15.63 6.57 -6.18
CA GLY A 80 -15.06 7.28 -5.05
C GLY A 80 -13.84 6.59 -4.45
N PHE A 81 -13.10 5.81 -5.24
CA PHE A 81 -11.85 5.20 -4.80
C PHE A 81 -10.73 6.23 -4.85
N TYR A 82 -10.09 6.47 -3.69
CA TYR A 82 -8.96 7.37 -3.58
C TYR A 82 -7.83 6.68 -2.80
N PRO A 83 -6.68 6.40 -3.43
CA PRO A 83 -5.58 5.74 -2.75
C PRO A 83 -5.11 6.54 -1.55
N CYS A 84 -4.74 5.86 -0.45
CA CYS A 84 -4.22 6.56 0.72
C CYS A 84 -2.97 7.37 0.38
N SER A 85 -2.79 8.50 1.08
CA SER A 85 -1.52 9.19 1.10
C SER A 85 -0.56 8.51 2.06
N VAL A 86 0.71 8.43 1.69
CA VAL A 86 1.79 7.93 2.55
C VAL A 86 2.80 9.05 2.80
N THR A 87 3.47 9.01 3.94
CA THR A 87 4.48 10.00 4.31
C THR A 87 5.87 9.54 3.88
N ILE A 88 6.58 10.37 3.13
CA ILE A 88 7.97 10.17 2.72
C ILE A 88 8.86 11.10 3.52
N TYR A 89 9.91 10.55 4.13
CA TYR A 89 10.93 11.31 4.83
C TYR A 89 12.21 11.37 3.98
N ASP A 90 12.78 12.56 3.85
CA ASP A 90 14.12 12.71 3.27
C ASP A 90 15.22 12.46 4.32
N LYS A 91 16.47 12.43 3.86
CA LYS A 91 17.65 12.22 4.73
C LYS A 91 17.87 13.31 5.79
N TYR A 92 17.21 14.45 5.67
CA TYR A 92 17.29 15.57 6.62
C TYR A 92 16.11 15.59 7.60
N GLY A 93 15.16 14.65 7.46
CA GLY A 93 13.97 14.54 8.30
C GLY A 93 12.80 15.40 7.82
N PHE A 94 12.86 16.00 6.64
CA PHE A 94 11.69 16.66 6.05
C PHE A 94 10.70 15.60 5.55
N ALA A 95 9.41 15.85 5.81
CA ALA A 95 8.33 14.96 5.43
C ALA A 95 7.46 15.58 4.33
N ALA A 96 7.05 14.76 3.38
CA ALA A 96 6.04 15.08 2.39
C ALA A 96 5.01 13.94 2.30
N CYS A 97 3.72 14.28 2.20
CA CYS A 97 2.65 13.30 2.04
C CYS A 97 2.12 13.35 0.62
N SER A 98 1.95 12.20 -0.02
CA SER A 98 1.34 12.11 -1.36
C SER A 98 0.68 10.76 -1.56
N SER A 99 -0.31 10.70 -2.44
CA SER A 99 -1.08 9.48 -2.74
C SER A 99 -0.19 8.37 -3.27
N ALA A 100 -0.39 7.15 -2.76
CA ALA A 100 0.30 5.97 -3.26
C ALA A 100 -0.19 5.65 -4.69
N VAL A 101 0.75 5.63 -5.64
CA VAL A 101 0.48 5.29 -7.04
C VAL A 101 0.39 3.78 -7.21
N SER A 102 1.31 3.05 -6.60
CA SER A 102 1.41 1.60 -6.68
C SER A 102 2.07 1.02 -5.43
N VAL A 103 1.93 -0.30 -5.25
CA VAL A 103 2.72 -1.10 -4.32
C VAL A 103 3.39 -2.22 -5.10
N GLU A 104 4.69 -2.35 -4.95
CA GLU A 104 5.52 -3.23 -5.77
C GLU A 104 6.44 -4.06 -4.89
N LEU A 105 6.53 -5.36 -5.16
CA LEU A 105 7.47 -6.25 -4.49
C LEU A 105 8.70 -6.48 -5.39
N THR A 106 9.81 -5.88 -4.98
CA THR A 106 11.10 -5.92 -5.68
C THR A 106 11.71 -7.33 -5.70
N ALA A 107 12.70 -7.53 -6.58
CA ALA A 107 13.44 -8.79 -6.67
C ALA A 107 14.17 -9.13 -5.36
N GLU A 108 14.60 -8.12 -4.62
CA GLU A 108 15.26 -8.22 -3.31
C GLU A 108 14.28 -8.53 -2.17
N GLY A 109 12.97 -8.61 -2.46
CA GLY A 109 11.93 -8.91 -1.47
C GLY A 109 11.51 -7.70 -0.62
N LYS A 110 11.89 -6.49 -1.02
CA LYS A 110 11.46 -5.23 -0.41
C LYS A 110 10.19 -4.70 -1.05
N ILE A 111 9.35 -4.02 -0.26
CA ILE A 111 8.17 -3.32 -0.78
C ILE A 111 8.56 -1.88 -1.15
N LEU A 112 8.32 -1.54 -2.40
CA LEU A 112 8.47 -0.20 -2.97
C LEU A 112 7.09 0.46 -3.09
N ILE A 113 6.98 1.73 -2.72
CA ILE A 113 5.75 2.52 -2.83
C ILE A 113 6.05 3.84 -3.54
N PRO A 114 5.85 3.92 -4.87
CA PRO A 114 5.82 5.19 -5.57
C PRO A 114 4.61 6.03 -5.15
N THR A 115 4.83 7.35 -5.07
CA THR A 115 3.78 8.34 -4.84
C THR A 115 3.67 9.26 -6.03
N ASP A 116 2.55 9.98 -6.11
CA ASP A 116 2.27 10.87 -7.24
C ASP A 116 3.26 12.04 -7.31
N GLU A 117 3.54 12.67 -6.16
CA GLU A 117 4.32 13.91 -6.11
C GLU A 117 5.54 13.83 -5.17
N ALA A 118 5.46 13.07 -4.08
CA ALA A 118 6.46 13.11 -3.01
C ALA A 118 7.69 12.20 -3.24
N GLY A 119 7.75 11.52 -4.38
CA GLY A 119 8.80 10.55 -4.71
C GLY A 119 8.37 9.12 -4.39
N LYS A 120 9.25 8.33 -3.75
CA LYS A 120 8.96 6.92 -3.44
C LYS A 120 9.59 6.45 -2.14
N ILE A 121 8.90 5.52 -1.48
CA ILE A 121 9.47 4.71 -0.39
C ILE A 121 10.18 3.51 -1.02
N HIS A 122 11.49 3.41 -0.78
CA HIS A 122 12.32 2.34 -1.35
C HIS A 122 12.29 1.03 -0.57
N ASP A 123 11.99 1.12 0.73
CA ASP A 123 11.90 0.00 1.64
C ASP A 123 10.80 0.29 2.66
N ALA A 124 9.60 -0.21 2.40
CA ALA A 124 8.47 0.04 3.28
C ALA A 124 8.65 -0.57 4.68
N GLU A 125 9.44 -1.64 4.82
CA GLU A 125 9.68 -2.24 6.15
C GLU A 125 10.45 -1.28 7.06
N GLU A 126 11.38 -0.51 6.49
CA GLU A 126 12.19 0.47 7.21
C GLU A 126 11.49 1.83 7.34
N TYR A 127 10.86 2.33 6.26
CA TYR A 127 10.47 3.75 6.18
C TYR A 127 8.96 4.03 6.21
N LEU A 128 8.08 3.03 6.02
CA LEU A 128 6.63 3.25 6.08
C LEU A 128 6.16 3.28 7.53
N SER A 129 5.39 4.28 7.94
CA SER A 129 4.82 4.31 9.30
C SER A 129 3.79 3.18 9.52
N ASN A 130 3.42 2.91 10.78
CA ASN A 130 2.38 1.91 11.04
C ASN A 130 1.00 2.38 10.59
N ASP A 131 0.70 3.67 10.74
CA ASP A 131 -0.57 4.24 10.30
C ASP A 131 -0.68 4.19 8.77
N ASP A 132 0.39 4.59 8.05
CA ASP A 132 0.42 4.50 6.58
C ASP A 132 0.32 3.04 6.10
N LEU A 133 0.92 2.07 6.81
CA LEU A 133 0.77 0.64 6.47
C LEU A 133 -0.68 0.19 6.59
N LEU A 134 -1.38 0.56 7.68
CA LEU A 134 -2.78 0.22 7.88
C LEU A 134 -3.66 0.84 6.79
N SER A 135 -3.45 2.11 6.47
CA SER A 135 -4.15 2.81 5.39
C SER A 135 -3.87 2.20 4.01
N LEU A 136 -2.63 1.78 3.76
CA LEU A 136 -2.26 1.11 2.51
C LEU A 136 -2.93 -0.25 2.38
N CYS A 137 -2.97 -1.04 3.46
CA CYS A 137 -3.72 -2.30 3.48
C CYS A 137 -5.21 -2.07 3.23
N GLY A 138 -5.81 -1.02 3.80
CA GLY A 138 -7.19 -0.63 3.49
C GLY A 138 -7.40 -0.22 2.04
N THR A 139 -6.43 0.50 1.44
CA THR A 139 -6.45 0.85 0.01
C THR A 139 -6.42 -0.40 -0.86
N VAL A 140 -5.57 -1.38 -0.54
CA VAL A 140 -5.50 -2.68 -1.24
C VAL A 140 -6.84 -3.42 -1.14
N GLU A 141 -7.41 -3.50 0.06
CA GLU A 141 -8.70 -4.16 0.30
C GLU A 141 -9.82 -3.52 -0.54
N GLU A 142 -9.94 -2.19 -0.49
CA GLU A 142 -10.98 -1.48 -1.22
C GLU A 142 -10.80 -1.61 -2.74
N TYR A 143 -9.56 -1.47 -3.23
CA TYR A 143 -9.25 -1.64 -4.64
C TYR A 143 -9.68 -3.03 -5.14
N GLU A 144 -9.26 -4.09 -4.45
CA GLU A 144 -9.59 -5.47 -4.81
C GLU A 144 -11.10 -5.76 -4.72
N ARG A 145 -11.80 -5.12 -3.79
CA ARG A 145 -13.25 -5.20 -3.67
C ARG A 145 -13.96 -4.58 -4.89
N LEU A 146 -13.44 -3.48 -5.41
CA LEU A 146 -14.04 -2.76 -6.55
C LEU A 146 -13.75 -3.43 -7.90
N LEU A 147 -12.58 -4.04 -8.07
CA LEU A 147 -12.13 -4.62 -9.34
C LEU A 147 -13.18 -5.50 -10.08
N PRO A 148 -13.93 -6.42 -9.42
CA PRO A 148 -14.97 -7.19 -10.10
C PRO A 148 -16.11 -6.34 -10.68
N GLU A 149 -16.53 -5.28 -9.97
CA GLU A 149 -17.55 -4.35 -10.46
C GLU A 149 -17.03 -3.56 -11.66
N ILE A 150 -15.79 -3.07 -11.58
CA ILE A 150 -15.13 -2.33 -12.66
C ILE A 150 -15.04 -3.19 -13.92
N ARG A 151 -14.56 -4.44 -13.81
CA ARG A 151 -14.49 -5.38 -14.95
C ARG A 151 -15.84 -5.65 -15.59
N LYS A 152 -16.87 -5.85 -14.77
CA LYS A 152 -18.23 -6.05 -15.28
C LYS A 152 -18.71 -4.83 -16.05
N GLU A 153 -18.52 -3.64 -15.50
CA GLU A 153 -18.94 -2.39 -16.12
C GLU A 153 -18.19 -2.10 -17.43
N LEU A 154 -16.87 -2.35 -17.47
CA LEU A 154 -16.05 -2.29 -18.68
C LEU A 154 -16.54 -3.25 -19.78
N ALA A 155 -16.97 -4.45 -19.39
CA ALA A 155 -17.52 -5.43 -20.31
C ALA A 155 -18.87 -4.97 -20.89
N GLU A 156 -19.74 -4.42 -20.04
CA GLU A 156 -21.10 -3.96 -20.40
C GLU A 156 -21.08 -2.69 -21.26
N ASN A 157 -20.20 -1.74 -20.96
CA ASN A 157 -20.10 -0.47 -21.71
C ASN A 157 -19.21 -0.56 -22.97
N GLY A 158 -18.51 -1.69 -23.17
CA GLY A 158 -17.64 -1.92 -24.32
C GLY A 158 -16.26 -1.30 -24.23
N ASN A 159 -15.92 -0.60 -23.15
CA ASN A 159 -14.61 0.03 -22.94
C ASN A 159 -13.51 -0.98 -22.59
N TRP A 160 -13.85 -2.25 -22.35
CA TRP A 160 -12.89 -3.32 -22.05
C TRP A 160 -11.77 -3.44 -23.10
N LYS A 161 -12.04 -3.14 -24.38
CA LYS A 161 -11.00 -3.21 -25.44
C LYS A 161 -9.92 -2.15 -25.26
N GLU A 162 -10.32 -0.94 -24.92
CA GLU A 162 -9.38 0.17 -24.71
C GLU A 162 -8.56 -0.06 -23.44
N PHE A 163 -9.22 -0.53 -22.37
CA PHE A 163 -8.55 -0.97 -21.15
C PHE A 163 -7.52 -2.08 -21.44
N ALA A 164 -7.92 -3.15 -22.14
CA ALA A 164 -7.04 -4.25 -22.51
C ALA A 164 -5.84 -3.77 -23.33
N ARG A 165 -6.09 -2.89 -24.32
CA ARG A 165 -5.03 -2.30 -25.14
C ARG A 165 -4.01 -1.60 -24.28
N ARG A 166 -4.43 -0.60 -23.49
CA ARG A 166 -3.54 0.20 -22.62
C ARG A 166 -2.69 -0.68 -21.71
N MET A 167 -3.32 -1.67 -21.10
CA MET A 167 -2.62 -2.60 -20.21
C MET A 167 -1.53 -3.39 -20.94
N LEU A 168 -1.81 -3.91 -22.15
CA LEU A 168 -0.81 -4.62 -22.93
C LEU A 168 0.27 -3.70 -23.49
N GLU A 169 -0.04 -2.45 -23.85
CA GLU A 169 0.99 -1.49 -24.29
C GLU A 169 1.97 -1.15 -23.17
N GLU A 170 1.45 -1.06 -21.95
CA GLU A 170 2.25 -0.74 -20.77
C GLU A 170 3.10 -1.93 -20.30
N GLU A 171 2.50 -3.11 -20.15
CA GLU A 171 3.20 -4.28 -19.61
C GLU A 171 4.08 -4.97 -20.66
N PHE A 172 3.76 -4.81 -21.95
CA PHE A 172 4.50 -5.41 -23.07
C PHE A 172 4.79 -4.41 -24.19
N PRO A 173 5.55 -3.33 -23.92
CA PRO A 173 5.83 -2.27 -24.90
C PRO A 173 6.55 -2.77 -26.16
N GLN A 174 7.32 -3.87 -26.03
CA GLN A 174 8.03 -4.53 -27.12
C GLN A 174 7.14 -5.41 -28.01
N ALA A 175 5.93 -5.77 -27.56
CA ALA A 175 5.03 -6.61 -28.35
C ALA A 175 4.53 -5.84 -29.57
N LYS A 176 4.54 -6.49 -30.74
CA LYS A 176 4.00 -5.91 -31.98
C LYS A 176 2.52 -5.57 -31.80
N VAL A 177 2.09 -4.46 -32.40
CA VAL A 177 0.69 -4.00 -32.31
C VAL A 177 -0.27 -5.07 -32.83
N GLU A 178 0.09 -5.75 -33.92
CA GLU A 178 -0.74 -6.80 -34.52
C GLU A 178 -0.97 -7.98 -33.56
N VAL A 179 0.07 -8.36 -32.79
CA VAL A 179 0.00 -9.45 -31.81
C VAL A 179 -0.90 -9.06 -30.63
N ARG A 180 -0.80 -7.81 -30.17
CA ARG A 180 -1.67 -7.27 -29.11
C ARG A 180 -3.13 -7.26 -29.55
N GLU A 181 -3.43 -6.74 -30.74
CA GLU A 181 -4.81 -6.68 -31.26
C GLU A 181 -5.39 -8.06 -31.58
N GLU A 182 -4.58 -9.01 -32.06
CA GLU A 182 -5.01 -10.41 -32.25
C GLU A 182 -5.43 -11.02 -30.91
N PHE A 183 -4.61 -10.89 -29.87
CA PHE A 183 -4.94 -11.38 -28.54
C PHE A 183 -6.17 -10.71 -27.93
N ILE A 184 -6.28 -9.38 -28.02
CA ILE A 184 -7.46 -8.65 -27.49
C ILE A 184 -8.74 -9.14 -28.15
N ARG A 185 -8.70 -9.43 -29.45
CA ARG A 185 -9.87 -9.92 -30.20
C ARG A 185 -10.23 -11.37 -29.85
N ASP A 186 -9.23 -12.25 -29.78
CA ASP A 186 -9.46 -13.69 -29.82
C ASP A 186 -9.26 -14.40 -28.47
N CYS A 187 -8.56 -13.77 -27.51
CA CYS A 187 -8.09 -14.45 -26.28
C CYS A 187 -8.37 -13.69 -24.97
N TRP A 188 -8.68 -12.40 -25.03
CA TRP A 188 -8.94 -11.61 -23.82
C TRP A 188 -10.23 -12.04 -23.11
N GLU A 189 -10.14 -12.32 -21.81
CA GLU A 189 -11.28 -12.72 -20.99
C GLU A 189 -11.75 -11.57 -20.08
N ASN A 190 -12.88 -10.93 -20.45
CA ASN A 190 -13.40 -9.71 -19.80
C ASN A 190 -13.68 -9.83 -18.30
N LEU A 191 -14.04 -11.01 -17.82
CA LEU A 191 -14.42 -11.22 -16.41
C LEU A 191 -13.27 -11.79 -15.57
N GLN A 192 -12.15 -12.17 -16.20
CA GLN A 192 -10.96 -12.62 -15.49
C GLN A 192 -10.16 -11.43 -14.97
N THR A 193 -9.29 -11.72 -13.99
CA THR A 193 -8.37 -10.72 -13.45
C THR A 193 -7.37 -10.24 -14.50
N GLU A 194 -6.85 -9.05 -14.26
CA GLU A 194 -5.78 -8.43 -15.05
C GLU A 194 -4.55 -9.35 -15.03
N SER A 195 -4.19 -9.89 -13.86
CA SER A 195 -3.08 -10.83 -13.73
C SER A 195 -3.26 -12.09 -14.58
N TYR A 196 -4.48 -12.63 -14.69
CA TYR A 196 -4.76 -13.77 -15.55
C TYR A 196 -4.53 -13.43 -17.04
N ASN A 197 -5.12 -12.33 -17.51
CA ASN A 197 -5.00 -11.93 -18.92
C ASN A 197 -3.54 -11.60 -19.29
N LEU A 198 -2.78 -10.97 -18.40
CA LEU A 198 -1.36 -10.68 -18.61
C LEU A 198 -0.50 -11.95 -18.67
N GLN A 199 -0.72 -12.91 -17.77
CA GLN A 199 -0.06 -14.23 -17.83
C GLN A 199 -0.46 -15.02 -19.08
N HIS A 200 -1.68 -14.87 -19.55
CA HIS A 200 -2.14 -15.48 -20.80
C HIS A 200 -1.44 -14.85 -22.01
N PHE A 201 -1.33 -13.52 -22.05
CA PHE A 201 -0.63 -12.82 -23.12
C PHE A 201 0.86 -13.12 -23.17
N GLU A 202 1.52 -13.22 -22.02
CA GLU A 202 2.94 -13.59 -21.93
C GLU A 202 3.22 -14.94 -22.59
N ARG A 203 2.38 -15.94 -22.29
CA ARG A 203 2.45 -17.27 -22.91
C ARG A 203 2.14 -17.21 -24.41
N TYR A 204 1.10 -16.46 -24.78
CA TYR A 204 0.73 -16.25 -26.18
C TYR A 204 1.88 -15.67 -27.01
N CYS A 205 2.65 -14.73 -26.45
CA CYS A 205 3.82 -14.16 -27.10
C CYS A 205 4.99 -15.15 -27.26
N GLN A 206 5.12 -16.15 -26.40
CA GLN A 206 6.18 -17.17 -26.51
C GLN A 206 5.92 -18.19 -27.63
N GLU A 207 4.66 -18.32 -28.05
CA GLU A 207 4.22 -19.26 -29.08
C GLU A 207 4.23 -18.65 -30.50
N LYS A 208 4.53 -17.35 -30.64
CA LYS A 208 4.46 -16.55 -31.88
C LYS A 208 5.83 -16.03 -32.31
#